data_AF-A0A1C6K5T5-F1
#
_entry.id   AF-A0A1C6K5T5-F1
#
_cell.length_a   1.000
_cell.length_b   1.000
_cell.length_c   1.000
_cell.angle_alpha   90.00
_cell.angle_beta   90.00
_cell.angle_gamma   90.00
#
_symmetry.space_group_name_H-M   'P 1'
#
loop_
_entity.id
_entity.type
_entity.pdbx_description
1 polymer ?
#
loop_
_entity_poly.entity_id
_entity_poly.type
_entity_poly.pdbx_seq_one_letter_code
_entity_poly.pdbx_strand_id
1 'polypeptide(L)' 'MDALLTWAETKSAAVPKSALGKALYYLREQWPYLIRFLGDGQLEIFNNRAERSVKPFVMSRKN' A
#
# COMPACT_ATOMS: atom_id res chain seq x y z
N MET A 1 -5.79 -1.61 -13.84
CA MET A 1 -4.85 -1.11 -12.81
C MET A 1 -3.41 -1.47 -13.16
N ASP A 2 -3.21 -2.32 -14.15
CA ASP A 2 -1.96 -3.01 -14.47
C ASP A 2 -0.86 -2.10 -15.00
N ALA A 3 -1.23 -1.00 -15.67
CA ALA A 3 -0.28 0.01 -16.16
C ALA A 3 0.61 0.59 -15.04
N LEU A 4 0.06 0.74 -13.82
CA LEU A 4 0.83 1.22 -12.67
C LEU A 4 1.85 0.17 -12.20
N LEU A 5 1.44 -1.10 -12.14
CA LEU A 5 2.35 -2.19 -11.74
C LEU A 5 3.47 -2.35 -12.76
N THR A 6 3.15 -2.35 -14.06
CA THR A 6 4.15 -2.45 -15.14
C THR A 6 5.16 -1.30 -15.08
N TRP A 7 4.69 -0.07 -14.85
CA TRP A 7 5.57 1.07 -14.66
C TRP A 7 6.48 0.91 -13.42
N ALA A 8 5.91 0.44 -12.30
CA ALA A 8 6.64 0.23 -11.06
C ALA A 8 7.75 -0.82 -11.21
N GLU A 9 7.47 -1.95 -11.88
CA GLU A 9 8.44 -3.00 -12.15
C GLU A 9 9.57 -2.53 -13.09
N THR A 10 9.23 -1.71 -14.08
CA THR A 10 10.21 -1.12 -15.00
C THR A 10 11.15 -0.15 -14.25
N LYS A 11 10.64 0.59 -13.28
CA LYS A 11 11.44 1.56 -12.49
C LYS A 11 12.20 0.92 -11.34
N SER A 12 11.71 -0.16 -10.73
CA SER A 12 12.38 -0.79 -9.58
C SER A 12 13.75 -1.35 -9.96
N ALA A 13 13.93 -1.78 -11.21
CA ALA A 13 15.22 -2.25 -11.73
C ALA A 13 16.31 -1.17 -11.75
N ALA A 14 15.92 0.11 -11.85
CA ALA A 14 16.87 1.22 -12.00
C ALA A 14 17.38 1.77 -10.66
N VAL A 15 16.67 1.57 -9.55
CA VAL A 15 16.95 2.25 -8.27
C VAL A 15 16.76 1.39 -7.02
N PRO A 16 17.34 0.17 -6.94
CA PRO A 16 17.03 -0.83 -5.90
C PRO A 16 17.36 -0.39 -4.46
N LYS A 17 18.39 0.46 -4.26
CA LYS A 17 18.81 0.92 -2.92
C LYS A 17 18.24 2.28 -2.51
N SER A 18 17.50 2.95 -3.39
CA SER A 18 16.93 4.26 -3.10
C SER A 18 15.66 4.16 -2.25
N ALA A 19 15.24 5.27 -1.62
CA ALA A 19 13.94 5.35 -0.96
C ALA A 19 12.79 5.01 -1.92
N LEU A 20 12.90 5.43 -3.18
CA LEU A 20 11.94 5.08 -4.23
C LEU A 20 11.94 3.58 -4.53
N GLY A 21 13.11 2.94 -4.62
CA GLY A 21 13.22 1.50 -4.81
C GLY A 21 12.55 0.70 -3.70
N LYS A 22 12.74 1.13 -2.44
CA LYS A 22 12.04 0.54 -1.29
C LYS A 22 10.52 0.73 -1.38
N ALA A 23 10.06 1.90 -1.79
CA ALA A 23 8.64 2.17 -1.98
C ALA A 23 8.03 1.33 -3.11
N LEU A 24 8.73 1.17 -4.24
CA LEU A 24 8.30 0.32 -5.36
C LEU A 24 8.29 -1.16 -5.00
N TYR A 25 9.29 -1.61 -4.23
CA TYR A 25 9.31 -2.96 -3.68
C TYR A 25 8.09 -3.23 -2.79
N TYR A 26 7.82 -2.31 -1.86
CA TYR A 26 6.66 -2.39 -0.98
C TYR A 26 5.34 -2.37 -1.77
N LEU A 27 5.20 -1.49 -2.75
CA LEU A 27 4.04 -1.44 -3.64
C LEU A 27 3.78 -2.80 -4.31
N ARG A 28 4.83 -3.47 -4.80
CA ARG A 28 4.72 -4.78 -5.44
C ARG A 28 4.25 -5.85 -4.46
N GLU A 29 4.82 -5.91 -3.26
CA GLU A 29 4.39 -6.86 -2.22
C GLU A 29 2.93 -6.64 -1.81
N GLN A 30 2.47 -5.39 -1.78
CA GLN A 30 1.09 -5.06 -1.40
C GLN A 30 0.08 -5.16 -2.55
N TRP A 31 0.52 -5.34 -3.80
CA TRP A 31 -0.33 -5.35 -4.98
C TRP A 31 -1.55 -6.28 -4.89
N PRO A 32 -1.43 -7.55 -4.40
CA PRO A 32 -2.58 -8.45 -4.28
C PRO A 32 -3.68 -7.93 -3.36
N TYR A 33 -3.33 -7.10 -2.36
CA TYR A 33 -4.29 -6.47 -1.46
C TYR A 33 -4.87 -5.20 -2.07
N LEU A 34 -4.05 -4.40 -2.74
CA LEU A 34 -4.45 -3.14 -3.37
C LEU A 34 -5.48 -3.34 -4.48
N ILE A 35 -5.45 -4.44 -5.22
CA ILE A 35 -6.44 -4.71 -6.28
C ILE A 35 -7.73 -5.36 -5.76
N ARG A 36 -7.78 -5.77 -4.48
CA ARG A 36 -8.85 -6.64 -3.98
C ARG A 36 -10.22 -5.96 -3.93
N PHE A 37 -10.25 -4.65 -3.73
CA PHE A 37 -11.50 -3.87 -3.81
C PHE A 37 -12.12 -3.87 -5.21
N LEU A 38 -11.34 -4.15 -6.27
CA LEU A 38 -11.87 -4.28 -7.63
C LEU A 38 -12.71 -5.56 -7.81
N GLY A 39 -12.45 -6.59 -7.01
CA GLY A 39 -13.18 -7.87 -7.05
C GLY A 39 -14.28 -8.00 -6.01
N ASP A 40 -14.26 -7.18 -4.96
CA ASP A 40 -15.25 -7.17 -3.89
C ASP A 40 -15.70 -5.74 -3.58
N GLY A 41 -16.89 -5.39 -4.06
CA GLY A 41 -17.47 -4.06 -3.89
C GLY A 41 -17.93 -3.73 -2.48
N GLN A 42 -17.84 -4.66 -1.53
CA GLN A 42 -18.08 -4.38 -0.10
C GLN A 42 -16.82 -3.83 0.60
N LEU A 43 -15.65 -3.92 -0.05
CA LEU A 43 -14.40 -3.40 0.48
C LEU A 43 -14.27 -1.91 0.15
N GLU A 44 -13.96 -1.11 1.17
CA GLU A 44 -13.60 0.29 0.99
C GLU A 44 -12.22 0.38 0.33
N ILE A 45 -12.08 1.23 -0.68
CA ILE A 45 -10.79 1.51 -1.35
C ILE A 45 -9.78 2.19 -0.42
N PHE A 46 -10.27 2.83 0.65
CA PHE A 46 -9.47 3.57 1.60
C PHE A 46 -9.30 2.80 2.90
N ASN A 47 -8.11 2.91 3.52
CA ASN A 47 -7.80 2.28 4.79
C ASN A 47 -8.40 2.99 6.02
N ASN A 48 -9.35 3.91 5.80
CA ASN A 48 -9.89 4.81 6.83
C ASN A 48 -10.45 4.06 8.03
N ARG A 49 -11.12 2.91 7.79
CA ARG A 49 -11.68 2.07 8.84
C ARG A 49 -10.60 1.48 9.76
N ALA A 50 -9.51 0.96 9.19
CA ALA A 50 -8.43 0.38 9.98
C ALA A 50 -7.61 1.47 10.70
N GLU A 51 -7.38 2.62 10.07
CA GLU A 51 -6.70 3.74 10.73
C GLU A 51 -7.50 4.26 11.93
N ARG A 52 -8.83 4.38 11.79
CA ARG A 52 -9.71 4.76 12.89
C ARG A 52 -9.71 3.73 14.02
N SER A 53 -9.63 2.44 13.71
CA SER A 53 -9.59 1.40 14.75
C SER A 53 -8.26 1.35 15.49
N VAL A 54 -7.14 1.69 14.84
CA VAL A 54 -5.80 1.69 15.45
C VAL A 54 -5.50 2.99 16.21
N LYS A 55 -6.08 4.13 15.81
CA LYS A 55 -5.88 5.45 16.44
C LYS A 55 -6.00 5.45 17.98
N PRO A 56 -7.02 4.83 18.61
CA PRO A 56 -7.15 4.79 20.07
C PRO A 56 -5.96 4.14 20.78
N PHE A 57 -5.40 3.08 20.20
CA PHE A 57 -4.29 2.32 20.79
C PHE A 57 -2.96 3.06 20.71
N VAL A 58 -2.76 3.88 19.68
CA VAL A 58 -1.56 4.70 19.51
C VAL A 58 -1.62 5.96 20.38
N MET A 59 -2.80 6.60 20.47
CA MET A 59 -2.98 7.83 21.24
C MET A 59 -2.96 7.61 22.75
N SER A 60 -3.44 6.46 23.23
CA SER A 60 -3.44 6.15 24.67
C SER A 60 -2.04 5.89 25.27
N ARG A 61 -0.99 5.82 24.45
CA ARG A 61 0.41 5.63 24.87
C ARG A 61 1.16 6.93 25.19
N LYS A 62 0.51 8.10 25.09
CA LYS A 62 1.04 9.38 25.59
C LYS A 62 0.45 9.63 26.98
N ASN A 63 1.06 9.07 28.03
CA ASN A 63 1.02 9.56 29.41
C ASN A 63 2.24 9.01 30.15
#